data_AF-A0A924SK96-F1
#
_entry.id   AF-A0A924SK96-F1
#
_cell.length_a   1.000
_cell.length_b   1.000
_cell.length_c   1.000
_cell.angle_alpha   90.00
_cell.angle_beta   90.00
_cell.angle_gamma   90.00
#
_symmetry.space_group_name_H-M   'P 1'
#
loop_
_entity.id
_entity.type
_entity.pdbx_description
1 polymer ?
#
loop_
_entity_poly.entity_id
_entity_poly.type
_entity_poly.pdbx_seq_one_letter_code
_entity_poly.pdbx_strand_id
1 'polypeptide(L)'
;GLLLVWACPALALQRAVGGDVLAGRRLARLRTVAPVALWLCLADRLALGLGIWAISPRSSTGLLLAGLPLEEATFFALTTLLVTDGLLLATDPVALRRVARWLRPQAPAALVRAATPAR
;
A
#
# COMPACT_ATOMS: atom_id res chain seq x y z
N GLY A 1 -14.05 10.14 -4.02
CA GLY A 1 -14.03 9.09 -5.06
C GLY A 1 -12.63 8.74 -5.54
N LEU A 2 -11.82 9.73 -5.96
CA LEU A 2 -10.48 9.54 -6.55
C LEU A 2 -9.51 8.73 -5.65
N LEU A 3 -9.58 8.91 -4.33
CA LEU A 3 -8.76 8.21 -3.34
C LEU A 3 -8.76 6.69 -3.52
N LEU A 4 -9.95 6.09 -3.58
CA LEU A 4 -10.09 4.63 -3.70
C LEU A 4 -9.71 4.15 -5.10
N VAL A 5 -10.08 4.92 -6.13
CA VAL A 5 -9.77 4.58 -7.53
C VAL A 5 -8.27 4.43 -7.74
N TRP A 6 -7.45 5.26 -7.09
CA TRP A 6 -5.99 5.17 -7.18
C TRP A 6 -5.38 4.19 -6.16
N ALA A 7 -5.84 4.16 -4.91
CA ALA A 7 -5.22 3.33 -3.88
C ALA A 7 -5.55 1.84 -4.01
N CYS A 8 -6.77 1.49 -4.40
CA CYS A 8 -7.22 0.09 -4.46
C CYS A 8 -6.43 -0.76 -5.47
N PRO A 9 -6.11 -0.30 -6.69
CA PRO A 9 -5.27 -1.06 -7.61
C PRO A 9 -3.89 -1.40 -7.04
N ALA A 10 -3.24 -0.44 -6.38
CA ALA A 10 -1.93 -0.65 -5.76
C ALA A 10 -2.00 -1.65 -4.60
N LEU A 11 -3.00 -1.51 -3.72
CA LEU A 11 -3.24 -2.47 -2.63
C LEU A 11 -3.58 -3.87 -3.16
N ALA A 12 -4.39 -3.96 -4.21
CA ALA A 12 -4.73 -5.22 -4.86
C ALA A 12 -3.49 -5.91 -5.43
N LEU A 13 -2.58 -5.16 -6.06
CA LEU A 13 -1.31 -5.69 -6.54
C LEU A 13 -0.44 -6.21 -5.40
N GLN A 14 -0.29 -5.46 -4.31
CA GLN A 14 0.44 -5.90 -3.12
C GLN A 14 -0.15 -7.19 -2.53
N ARG A 15 -1.48 -7.31 -2.52
CA ARG A 15 -2.18 -8.53 -2.11
C ARG A 15 -1.96 -9.70 -3.07
N ALA A 16 -1.94 -9.46 -4.38
CA ALA A 16 -1.65 -10.49 -5.36
C ALA A 16 -0.21 -11.03 -5.23
N VAL A 17 0.75 -10.16 -4.91
CA VAL A 17 2.17 -10.55 -4.73
C VAL A 17 2.39 -11.35 -3.45
N GLY A 18 1.84 -10.91 -2.32
CA GLY A 18 2.19 -11.47 -1.02
C GLY A 18 1.08 -11.42 0.03
N GLY A 19 -0.17 -11.63 -0.38
CA GLY A 19 -1.32 -11.60 0.53
C GLY A 19 -1.19 -12.55 1.74
N ASP A 20 -0.57 -13.71 1.53
CA ASP A 20 -0.22 -14.69 2.56
C ASP A 20 0.85 -14.19 3.54
N VAL A 21 1.93 -13.57 3.03
CA VAL A 21 2.97 -12.92 3.85
C VAL A 21 2.36 -11.83 4.72
N LEU A 22 1.52 -10.99 4.13
CA LEU A 22 0.82 -9.90 4.84
C LEU A 22 -0.17 -10.44 5.89
N ALA A 23 -0.87 -11.54 5.60
CA ALA A 23 -1.77 -12.19 6.55
C ALA A 23 -1.01 -12.78 7.76
N GLY A 24 0.14 -13.41 7.51
CA GLY A 24 1.04 -13.91 8.56
C GLY A 24 1.58 -12.79 9.47
N ARG A 25 1.71 -11.57 8.95
CA ARG A 25 2.21 -10.40 9.66
C ARG A 25 1.12 -9.42 10.10
N ARG A 26 -0.15 -9.84 10.17
CA ARG A 26 -1.30 -8.95 10.44
C ARG A 26 -1.14 -8.05 11.68
N LEU A 27 -0.54 -8.58 12.74
CA LEU A 27 -0.38 -7.84 14.00
C LEU A 27 0.73 -6.80 13.89
N ALA A 28 1.86 -7.14 13.25
CA ALA A 28 2.91 -6.17 12.94
C ALA A 28 2.39 -5.06 12.03
N ARG A 29 1.67 -5.44 10.96
CA ARG A 29 0.98 -4.52 10.05
C ARG A 29 0.06 -3.56 10.81
N LEU A 30 -0.80 -4.08 11.67
CA LEU A 30 -1.72 -3.24 12.47
C LEU A 30 -0.95 -2.33 13.45
N ARG A 31 0.08 -2.85 14.12
CA ARG A 31 0.93 -2.09 15.05
C ARG A 31 1.73 -0.98 14.38
N THR A 32 1.98 -1.06 13.08
CA THR A 32 2.61 0.02 12.31
C THR A 32 1.56 0.99 11.78
N VAL A 33 0.50 0.49 11.16
CA VAL A 33 -0.50 1.33 10.48
C VAL A 33 -1.30 2.17 11.46
N ALA A 34 -1.77 1.57 12.57
CA ALA A 34 -2.65 2.26 13.52
C ALA A 34 -2.00 3.52 14.13
N PRO A 35 -0.81 3.46 14.78
CA PRO A 35 -0.25 4.64 15.41
C PRO A 35 0.12 5.74 14.40
N VAL A 36 0.65 5.37 13.22
CA VAL A 36 1.03 6.35 12.19
C VAL A 36 -0.20 7.05 11.62
N ALA A 37 -1.24 6.29 11.24
CA ALA A 37 -2.46 6.88 10.71
C ALA A 37 -3.16 7.76 11.76
N LEU A 38 -3.22 7.31 13.02
CA LEU A 38 -3.81 8.11 14.11
C LEU A 38 -3.04 9.41 14.35
N TRP A 39 -1.70 9.35 14.34
CA TRP A 39 -0.86 10.54 14.49
C TRP A 39 -1.11 11.56 13.37
N LEU A 40 -1.16 11.10 12.11
CA LEU A 40 -1.43 11.97 10.96
C LEU A 40 -2.82 12.59 11.03
N CYS A 41 -3.85 11.81 11.38
CA CYS A 41 -5.19 12.33 11.61
C CYS A 41 -5.22 13.42 12.69
N LEU A 42 -4.51 13.21 13.80
CA LEU A 42 -4.45 14.19 14.89
C LEU A 42 -3.74 15.48 14.46
N ALA A 43 -2.58 15.35 13.83
CA ALA A 43 -1.83 16.49 13.31
C ALA A 43 -2.67 17.31 12.33
N ASP A 44 -3.37 16.63 11.42
CA ASP A 44 -4.19 17.26 10.41
C ASP A 44 -5.42 17.95 10.99
N ARG A 45 -6.08 17.30 11.96
CA ARG A 45 -7.19 17.88 12.73
C ARG A 45 -6.77 19.15 13.46
N LEU A 46 -5.59 19.16 14.08
CA LEU A 46 -5.04 20.33 14.75
C LEU A 46 -4.74 21.44 13.75
N ALA A 47 -4.14 21.12 12.61
CA ALA A 47 -3.80 22.11 11.59
C ALA A 47 -5.05 22.79 11.00
N LEU A 48 -6.13 22.02 10.78
CA LEU A 48 -7.44 22.56 10.40
C LEU A 48 -8.04 23.44 11.51
N GLY A 49 -7.99 23.00 12.76
CA GLY A 49 -8.51 23.75 13.91
C GLY A 49 -7.76 25.07 14.17
N LEU A 50 -6.47 25.11 13.86
CA LEU A 50 -5.61 26.29 13.96
C LEU A 50 -5.68 27.20 12.73
N GLY A 51 -6.41 26.80 11.68
CA GLY A 51 -6.47 27.55 10.42
C GLY A 51 -5.14 27.62 9.67
N ILE A 52 -4.20 26.71 9.96
CA ILE A 52 -2.92 26.60 9.23
C ILE A 52 -3.19 26.29 7.75
N TRP A 53 -4.22 25.48 7.52
CA TRP A 53 -4.73 25.21 6.18
C TRP A 53 -6.24 24.95 6.23
N ALA A 54 -6.89 25.00 5.07
CA ALA A 54 -8.32 24.81 4.94
C ALA A 54 -8.66 23.90 3.76
N ILE A 55 -9.69 23.07 3.92
CA ILE A 55 -10.24 22.22 2.86
C ILE A 55 -11.34 22.99 2.15
N SER A 56 -11.34 22.94 0.81
CA SER A 56 -12.48 23.45 0.04
C SER A 56 -13.73 22.64 0.37
N PRO A 57 -14.83 23.27 0.83
CA PRO A 57 -16.09 22.57 1.10
C PRO A 57 -16.66 21.86 -0.14
N ARG A 58 -16.23 22.26 -1.33
CA ARG A 58 -16.73 21.76 -2.62
C ARG A 58 -16.21 20.37 -2.98
N SER A 59 -15.15 19.89 -2.32
CA SER A 59 -14.49 18.60 -2.59
C SER A 59 -14.65 17.57 -1.48
N SER A 60 -15.30 17.91 -0.36
CA SER A 60 -15.57 16.98 0.75
C SER A 60 -17.03 16.55 0.76
N THR A 61 -17.29 15.30 1.15
CA THR A 61 -18.65 14.78 1.38
C THR A 61 -19.34 15.41 2.60
N GLY A 62 -18.59 16.18 3.42
CA GLY A 62 -19.11 16.81 4.63
C GLY A 62 -19.22 15.87 5.83
N LEU A 63 -18.81 14.61 5.70
CA LEU A 63 -18.78 13.65 6.80
C LEU A 63 -17.53 13.87 7.66
N LEU A 64 -17.74 14.09 8.96
CA LEU A 64 -16.67 14.31 9.92
C LEU A 64 -16.53 13.12 10.86
N LEU A 65 -15.30 12.65 11.05
CA LEU A 65 -14.87 11.69 12.06
C LEU A 65 -14.05 12.45 13.12
N ALA A 66 -14.59 12.56 14.34
CA ALA A 66 -13.97 13.36 15.42
C ALA A 66 -13.59 14.81 15.00
N GLY A 67 -14.35 15.37 14.06
CA GLY A 67 -14.13 16.71 13.50
C GLY A 67 -13.05 16.80 12.40
N LEU A 68 -12.50 15.66 11.96
CA LEU A 68 -11.67 15.56 10.76
C LEU A 68 -12.53 15.01 9.61
N PRO A 69 -12.44 15.50 8.37
CA PRO A 69 -13.15 14.88 7.25
C PRO A 69 -12.79 13.41 7.09
N LEU A 70 -13.81 12.57 6.86
CA LEU A 70 -13.65 11.13 6.74
C LEU A 70 -12.69 10.75 5.60
N GLU A 71 -12.67 11.54 4.53
CA GLU A 71 -11.76 11.34 3.40
C GLU A 71 -10.30 11.48 3.80
N GLU A 72 -9.98 12.41 4.69
CA GLU A 72 -8.61 12.62 5.19
C GLU A 72 -8.19 11.45 6.08
N ALA A 73 -9.06 11.04 7.01
CA ALA A 73 -8.81 9.84 7.82
C ALA A 73 -8.60 8.59 6.95
N THR A 74 -9.39 8.46 5.89
CA THR A 74 -9.27 7.36 4.92
C THR A 74 -7.98 7.48 4.11
N PHE A 75 -7.59 8.69 3.69
CA PHE A 75 -6.34 8.94 2.98
C PHE A 75 -5.13 8.56 3.82
N PHE A 76 -5.05 9.01 5.07
CA PHE A 76 -3.94 8.67 5.97
C PHE A 76 -3.88 7.17 6.26
N ALA A 77 -5.03 6.52 6.45
CA ALA A 77 -5.08 5.07 6.62
C ALA A 77 -4.58 4.32 5.38
N LEU A 78 -5.08 4.65 4.19
CA LEU A 78 -4.72 3.98 2.94
C LEU A 78 -3.26 4.19 2.55
N THR A 79 -2.74 5.41 2.69
CA THR A 79 -1.34 5.72 2.36
C THR A 79 -0.37 5.05 3.33
N THR A 80 -0.67 5.09 4.63
CA THR A 80 0.11 4.36 5.64
C THR A 80 0.08 2.86 5.38
N LEU A 81 -1.07 2.31 4.97
CA LEU A 81 -1.22 0.90 4.60
C LEU A 81 -0.36 0.54 3.38
N LEU A 82 -0.40 1.36 2.32
CA LEU A 82 0.38 1.17 1.10
C LEU A 82 1.88 1.13 1.41
N VAL A 83 2.38 2.06 2.22
CA VAL A 83 3.79 2.13 2.63
C VAL A 83 4.16 0.92 3.48
N THR A 84 3.34 0.60 4.49
CA THR A 84 3.60 -0.53 5.39
C THR A 84 3.63 -1.85 4.62
N ASP A 85 2.64 -2.12 3.77
CA ASP A 85 2.58 -3.34 2.96
C ASP A 85 3.75 -3.40 1.97
N GLY A 86 4.11 -2.27 1.36
CA GLY A 86 5.27 -2.17 0.48
C GLY A 86 6.56 -2.56 1.19
N LEU A 87 6.82 -2.04 2.38
CA LEU A 87 8.02 -2.36 3.18
C LEU A 87 8.03 -3.82 3.66
N LEU A 88 6.88 -4.34 4.12
CA LEU A 88 6.76 -5.74 4.55
C LEU A 88 7.04 -6.71 3.40
N LEU A 89 6.57 -6.40 2.18
CA LEU A 89 6.81 -7.23 1.00
C LEU A 89 8.24 -7.06 0.46
N ALA A 90 8.78 -5.84 0.45
CA ALA A 90 10.13 -5.56 -0.04
C ALA A 90 11.23 -6.18 0.84
N THR A 91 10.91 -6.52 2.08
CA THR A 91 11.84 -7.16 3.03
C THR A 91 11.61 -8.66 3.18
N ASP A 92 10.59 -9.23 2.53
CA ASP A 92 10.26 -10.66 2.64
C ASP A 92 10.85 -11.46 1.45
N PRO A 93 11.71 -12.46 1.71
CA PRO A 93 12.33 -13.24 0.64
C PRO A 93 11.33 -14.00 -0.25
N VAL A 94 10.17 -14.40 0.28
CA VAL A 94 9.14 -15.09 -0.50
C VAL A 94 8.51 -14.12 -1.49
N ALA A 95 8.13 -12.93 -1.03
CA ALA A 95 7.57 -11.89 -1.88
C ALA A 95 8.55 -11.45 -2.97
N LEU A 96 9.82 -11.20 -2.61
CA LEU A 96 10.86 -10.83 -3.57
C LEU A 96 11.08 -11.89 -4.65
N ARG A 97 11.09 -13.18 -4.30
CA ARG A 97 11.19 -14.27 -5.28
C ARG A 97 10.01 -14.29 -6.25
N ARG A 98 8.80 -13.97 -5.78
CA ARG A 98 7.61 -13.92 -6.64
C ARG A 98 7.71 -12.80 -7.67
N VAL A 99 8.10 -11.60 -7.24
CA VAL A 99 8.33 -10.46 -8.15
C VAL A 99 9.48 -10.77 -9.12
N ALA A 100 10.58 -11.36 -8.64
CA ALA A 100 11.71 -11.73 -9.49
C ALA A 100 11.32 -12.71 -10.61
N ARG A 101 10.36 -13.62 -10.38
CA ARG A 101 9.85 -14.50 -11.46
C ARG A 101 9.15 -13.74 -12.58
N TRP A 102 8.51 -12.61 -12.27
CA TRP A 102 7.86 -11.77 -13.27
C TRP A 102 8.87 -10.91 -14.04
N LEU A 103 9.91 -10.45 -13.37
CA LEU A 103 10.94 -9.59 -13.95
C LEU A 103 12.02 -10.36 -14.71
N ARG A 104 12.22 -11.64 -14.41
CA ARG A 104 13.18 -12.48 -15.13
C ARG A 104 12.73 -12.61 -16.59
N PRO A 105 13.56 -12.20 -17.56
CA PRO A 105 13.26 -12.48 -18.96
C PRO A 105 13.18 -14.00 -19.15
N GLN A 106 12.08 -14.47 -19.74
CA GLN A 106 12.01 -15.86 -20.14
C GLN A 106 12.99 -16.06 -21.29
N ALA A 107 14.10 -16.75 -21.04
CA ALA A 107 15.01 -17.13 -22.11
C ALA A 107 14.22 -17.97 -23.13
N PRO A 108 14.22 -17.60 -24.42
CA PRO A 108 13.47 -18.37 -25.41
C PRO A 108 13.94 -19.82 -25.39
N ALA A 109 12.99 -20.76 -25.36
CA ALA A 109 13.23 -22.21 -25.25
C ALA A 109 14.23 -22.74 -26.30
N ALA A 110 14.42 -22.02 -27.40
CA ALA A 110 15.41 -22.28 -28.44
C ALA A 110 16.86 -22.30 -27.92
N LEU A 111 17.23 -21.44 -26.96
CA LEU A 111 18.60 -21.37 -26.43
C LEU A 111 18.95 -22.55 -25.51
N VAL A 112 17.97 -23.13 -24.82
CA VAL A 112 18.18 -24.27 -23.91
C VAL A 112 18.38 -25.58 -24.70
N ARG A 113 17.71 -25.73 -25.84
CA ARG A 113 17.83 -26.94 -26.69
C ARG A 113 19.17 -27.04 -27.42
N ALA A 114 19.78 -25.91 -27.80
CA ALA A 114 21.08 -25.90 -28.48
C ALA A 114 22.26 -26.31 -27.58
N ALA A 115 22.09 -26.27 -26.25
CA ALA A 115 23.15 -26.56 -25.29
C ALA A 115 23.12 -28.00 -24.73
N THR A 116 22.21 -28.87 -25.21
CA THR A 116 22.19 -30.29 -24.82
C THR A 116 23.01 -31.08 -25.85
N PRO A 117 24.27 -31.48 -25.57
CA PRO A 117 25.03 -32.25 -26.53
C PRO A 117 24.36 -33.62 -26.70
N ALA A 118 24.13 -34.00 -27.96
CA ALA A 118 23.69 -35.35 -28.32
C ALA A 118 24.71 -36.35 -27.77
N ARG A 119 24.22 -37.31 -26.96
CA ARG A 119 25.00 -38.44 -26.47
C ARG A 119 25.29 -39.42 -27.60
#